data_AF-A0A2E9Z550-F1
#
_entry.id   AF-A0A2E9Z550-F1
#
_cell.length_a   1.000
_cell.length_b   1.000
_cell.length_c   1.000
_cell.angle_alpha   90.00
_cell.angle_beta   90.00
_cell.angle_gamma   90.00
#
_symmetry.space_group_name_H-M   'P 1'
#
loop_
_entity.id
_entity.type
_entity.pdbx_description
1 polymer ?
#
loop_
_entity_poly.entity_id
_entity_poly.type
_entity_poly.pdbx_seq_one_letter_code
_entity_poly.pdbx_strand_id
1 'polypeptide(L)'
;MKRLFLVLLFAFALASCDKMDEVPLLLPSAAEPSAKNHNDRGIKYFHKGKYMDALIAFTQASVADSTAGEIHFNLALMQHQQGKQDEAKDHFKLARKFADGNKQILESKLLIKYLGR
;
A
#
# COMPACT_ATOMS: atom_id res chain seq x y z
N MET A 1 -35.63 -7.15 38.47
CA MET A 1 -34.55 -8.00 39.04
C MET A 1 -33.96 -8.85 37.92
N LYS A 2 -32.68 -8.62 37.62
CA LYS A 2 -31.66 -9.52 37.03
C LYS A 2 -32.23 -10.74 36.27
N ARG A 3 -32.00 -10.86 34.95
CA ARG A 3 -30.79 -11.51 34.43
C ARG A 3 -30.43 -11.00 33.04
N LEU A 4 -29.27 -10.36 33.03
CA LEU A 4 -28.43 -9.98 31.91
C LEU A 4 -27.92 -11.28 31.24
N PHE A 5 -28.39 -11.61 30.03
CA PHE A 5 -27.73 -12.62 29.20
C PHE A 5 -26.75 -11.91 28.28
N LEU A 6 -25.48 -12.06 28.65
CA LEU A 6 -24.28 -11.48 28.07
C LEU A 6 -23.64 -12.55 27.18
N VAL A 7 -22.96 -12.11 26.10
CA VAL A 7 -22.05 -12.88 25.21
C VAL A 7 -22.82 -13.81 24.23
N LEU A 8 -22.73 -13.65 22.90
CA LEU A 8 -21.53 -13.70 22.07
C LEU A 8 -21.67 -12.79 20.83
N LEU A 9 -20.95 -11.67 20.83
CA LEU A 9 -20.51 -11.02 19.60
C LEU A 9 -19.54 -11.99 18.91
N PHE A 10 -20.04 -12.73 17.92
CA PHE A 10 -19.20 -13.47 17.00
C PHE A 10 -18.56 -12.45 16.05
N ALA A 11 -17.56 -11.70 16.53
CA ALA A 11 -16.69 -10.90 15.69
C ALA A 11 -15.74 -11.84 14.96
N PHE A 12 -16.27 -12.63 14.04
CA PHE A 12 -15.47 -13.35 13.06
C PHE A 12 -15.07 -12.35 11.98
N ALA A 13 -14.18 -11.43 12.34
CA ALA A 13 -13.38 -10.74 11.34
C ALA A 13 -12.42 -11.79 10.78
N LEU A 14 -12.92 -12.60 9.84
CA LEU A 14 -12.05 -13.17 8.83
C LEU A 14 -11.47 -11.97 8.09
N ALA A 15 -10.34 -11.47 8.59
CA ALA A 15 -9.35 -10.90 7.71
C ALA A 15 -8.95 -12.07 6.81
N SER A 16 -9.73 -12.29 5.75
CA SER A 16 -9.24 -13.01 4.59
C SER A 16 -8.00 -12.23 4.20
N CYS A 17 -6.84 -12.80 4.55
CA CYS A 17 -5.58 -12.35 4.03
C CYS A 17 -5.60 -12.82 2.57
N ASP A 18 -6.36 -12.12 1.74
CA ASP A 18 -6.26 -12.27 0.31
C ASP A 18 -4.80 -11.98 -0.01
N LYS A 19 -4.17 -12.94 -0.69
CA LYS A 19 -2.80 -12.74 -1.15
C LYS A 19 -2.84 -11.52 -2.06
N MET A 20 -2.03 -10.52 -1.74
CA MET A 20 -1.87 -9.36 -2.61
C MET A 20 -1.39 -9.83 -3.99
N ASP A 21 -2.17 -9.51 -5.02
CA ASP A 21 -1.89 -9.89 -6.40
C ASP A 21 -0.69 -9.13 -7.00
N GLU A 22 -0.32 -8.01 -6.39
CA GLU A 22 0.77 -7.14 -6.83
C GLU A 22 1.75 -6.89 -5.67
N VAL A 23 3.04 -6.80 -6.00
CA VAL A 23 4.12 -6.59 -5.02
C VAL A 23 4.63 -5.15 -5.07
N PRO A 24 5.24 -4.63 -4.00
CA PRO A 24 5.78 -3.27 -4.01
C PRO A 24 6.95 -3.12 -4.98
N LEU A 25 7.05 -1.94 -5.58
CA LEU A 25 8.03 -1.57 -6.59
C LEU A 25 9.30 -0.99 -5.97
N LEU A 26 10.43 -1.31 -6.59
CA LEU A 26 11.72 -0.69 -6.28
C LEU A 26 11.81 0.68 -6.92
N LEU A 27 12.52 1.59 -6.26
CA LEU A 27 12.89 2.87 -6.85
C LEU A 27 14.04 2.71 -7.85
N PRO A 28 14.13 3.57 -8.89
CA PRO A 28 15.26 3.57 -9.81
C PRO A 28 16.58 3.86 -9.09
N SER A 29 17.70 3.46 -9.68
CA SER A 29 19.03 3.63 -9.06
C SER A 29 19.43 5.08 -8.81
N ALA A 30 18.87 6.01 -9.59
CA ALA A 30 19.11 7.45 -9.47
C ALA A 30 18.14 8.18 -8.51
N ALA A 31 17.25 7.44 -7.83
CA ALA A 31 16.30 8.03 -6.90
C ALA A 31 16.99 8.67 -5.68
N GLU A 32 16.25 9.55 -4.99
CA GLU A 32 16.72 10.16 -3.75
C GLU A 32 17.13 9.06 -2.74
N PRO A 33 18.38 9.08 -2.21
CA PRO A 33 18.92 7.97 -1.42
C PRO A 33 18.12 7.63 -0.16
N SER A 34 17.58 8.63 0.54
CA SER A 34 16.78 8.42 1.74
C SER A 34 15.45 7.72 1.40
N ALA A 35 14.76 8.20 0.36
CA ALA A 35 13.54 7.63 -0.17
C ALA A 35 13.76 6.18 -0.59
N LYS A 36 14.85 5.90 -1.31
CA LYS A 36 15.22 4.54 -1.69
C LYS A 36 15.46 3.63 -0.49
N ASN A 37 16.19 4.09 0.52
CA ASN A 37 16.47 3.29 1.73
C ASN A 37 15.16 2.93 2.47
N HIS A 38 14.31 3.93 2.69
CA HIS A 38 13.01 3.72 3.33
C HIS A 38 12.10 2.79 2.51
N ASN A 39 12.11 2.92 1.18
CA ASN A 39 11.35 2.03 0.30
C ASN A 39 11.84 0.57 0.36
N ASP A 40 13.16 0.36 0.27
CA ASP A 40 13.77 -0.97 0.34
C ASP A 40 13.47 -1.65 1.70
N ARG A 41 13.45 -0.86 2.78
CA ARG A 41 13.01 -1.32 4.11
C ARG A 41 11.53 -1.70 4.11
N GLY A 42 10.67 -0.92 3.46
CA GLY A 42 9.25 -1.23 3.31
C GLY A 42 9.00 -2.54 2.58
N ILE A 43 9.70 -2.78 1.47
CA ILE A 43 9.67 -4.05 0.73
C ILE A 43 10.10 -5.23 1.62
N LYS A 44 11.16 -5.06 2.42
CA LYS A 44 11.60 -6.09 3.37
C LYS A 44 10.54 -6.41 4.43
N TYR A 45 9.81 -5.40 4.92
CA TYR A 45 8.70 -5.64 5.85
C TYR A 45 7.51 -6.30 5.17
N PHE A 46 7.18 -5.89 3.95
CA PHE A 46 6.12 -6.47 3.13
C PHE A 46 6.34 -7.99 2.95
N HIS A 47 7.54 -8.41 2.55
CA HIS A 47 7.87 -9.83 2.39
C HIS A 47 7.86 -10.63 3.70
N LYS A 48 7.92 -9.97 4.86
CA LYS A 48 7.76 -10.59 6.18
C LYS A 48 6.31 -10.63 6.66
N GLY A 49 5.35 -10.17 5.85
CA GLY A 49 3.95 -10.03 6.25
C GLY A 49 3.70 -8.89 7.25
N LYS A 50 4.69 -8.02 7.47
CA LYS A 50 4.60 -6.91 8.43
C LYS A 50 4.05 -5.66 7.75
N TYR A 51 2.79 -5.70 7.33
CA TYR A 51 2.18 -4.67 6.48
C TYR A 51 2.12 -3.28 7.13
N MET A 52 1.93 -3.20 8.46
CA MET A 52 1.98 -1.92 9.18
C MET A 52 3.38 -1.30 9.15
N ASP A 53 4.43 -2.10 9.36
CA ASP A 53 5.82 -1.63 9.29
C ASP A 53 6.20 -1.23 7.86
N ALA A 54 5.66 -1.95 6.86
CA ALA A 54 5.82 -1.61 5.45
C ALA A 54 5.18 -0.25 5.13
N LEU A 55 3.93 -0.03 5.57
CA LEU A 55 3.24 1.26 5.43
C LEU A 55 4.05 2.40 6.04
N ILE A 56 4.55 2.24 7.27
CA ILE A 56 5.37 3.28 7.93
C ILE A 56 6.63 3.59 7.11
N ALA A 57 7.33 2.57 6.62
CA ALA A 57 8.54 2.75 5.84
C ALA A 57 8.26 3.41 4.48
N PHE A 58 7.20 3.03 3.78
CA PHE A 58 6.78 3.70 2.54
C PHE A 58 6.34 5.15 2.79
N THR A 59 5.70 5.44 3.92
CA THR A 59 5.37 6.82 4.30
C THR A 59 6.63 7.65 4.52
N GLN A 60 7.64 7.11 5.21
CA GLN A 60 8.95 7.76 5.35
C GLN A 60 9.62 8.01 3.99
N ALA A 61 9.51 7.05 3.06
CA ALA A 61 10.00 7.24 1.70
C ALA A 61 9.29 8.41 1.02
N SER A 62 7.97 8.55 1.17
CA SER A 62 7.20 9.64 0.56
C SER A 62 7.48 11.02 1.16
N VAL A 63 7.94 11.07 2.41
CA VAL A 63 8.42 12.31 3.05
C VAL A 63 9.76 12.74 2.45
N ALA A 64 10.62 11.78 2.10
CA ALA A 64 11.91 12.05 1.46
C ALA A 64 11.76 12.44 -0.02
N ASP A 65 10.86 11.77 -0.75
CA ASP A 65 10.48 12.12 -2.12
C ASP A 65 8.98 11.90 -2.34
N SER A 66 8.25 13.01 -2.45
CA SER A 66 6.79 13.00 -2.69
C SER A 66 6.40 12.90 -4.17
N THR A 67 7.38 12.76 -5.07
CA THR A 67 7.19 12.77 -6.52
C THR A 67 7.58 11.47 -7.21
N ALA A 68 7.95 10.43 -6.45
CA ALA A 68 8.21 9.09 -6.98
C ALA A 68 6.90 8.28 -7.10
N GLY A 69 6.54 7.89 -8.32
CA GLY A 69 5.34 7.11 -8.59
C GLY A 69 5.33 5.75 -7.89
N GLU A 70 6.48 5.09 -7.78
CA GLU A 70 6.64 3.78 -7.13
C GLU A 70 6.31 3.83 -5.65
N ILE A 71 6.67 4.91 -4.95
CA ILE A 71 6.35 5.08 -3.52
C ILE A 71 4.85 5.18 -3.34
N HIS A 72 4.18 6.00 -4.16
CA HIS A 72 2.73 6.12 -4.09
C HIS A 72 2.02 4.83 -4.49
N PHE A 73 2.56 4.08 -5.43
CA PHE A 73 2.06 2.75 -5.75
C PHE A 73 2.14 1.82 -4.52
N ASN A 74 3.29 1.80 -3.84
CA ASN A 74 3.52 0.98 -2.66
C ASN A 74 2.61 1.37 -1.48
N LEU A 75 2.37 2.66 -1.29
CA LEU A 75 1.40 3.16 -0.32
C LEU A 75 -0.03 2.71 -0.68
N ALA A 76 -0.41 2.81 -1.96
CA ALA A 76 -1.72 2.37 -2.42
C ALA A 76 -1.95 0.88 -2.17
N LEU A 77 -0.95 0.04 -2.42
CA LEU A 77 -0.97 -1.38 -2.08
C LEU A 77 -1.23 -1.62 -0.58
N MET A 78 -0.56 -0.86 0.30
CA MET A 78 -0.74 -1.02 1.75
C MET A 78 -2.12 -0.57 2.22
N GLN A 79 -2.66 0.51 1.64
CA GLN A 79 -4.03 0.93 1.95
C GLN A 79 -5.06 -0.06 1.41
N HIS A 80 -4.85 -0.61 0.20
CA HIS A 80 -5.68 -1.67 -0.36
C HIS A 80 -5.74 -2.89 0.56
N GLN A 81 -4.57 -3.34 1.05
CA GLN A 81 -4.47 -4.47 1.99
C GLN A 81 -5.20 -4.20 3.32
N GLN A 82 -5.28 -2.94 3.75
CA GLN A 82 -6.02 -2.54 4.96
C GLN A 82 -7.52 -2.35 4.71
N GLY A 83 -8.01 -2.55 3.48
CA GLY A 83 -9.39 -2.29 3.11
C GLY A 83 -9.74 -0.80 2.96
N LYS A 84 -8.74 0.09 3.02
CA LYS A 84 -8.88 1.55 2.93
C LYS A 84 -8.94 2.00 1.47
N GLN A 85 -10.14 1.85 0.89
CA GLN A 85 -10.35 1.99 -0.55
C GLN A 85 -10.11 3.41 -1.07
N ASP A 86 -10.53 4.43 -0.33
CA ASP A 86 -10.41 5.82 -0.76
C ASP A 86 -8.95 6.30 -0.72
N GLU A 87 -8.22 5.95 0.34
CA GLU A 87 -6.80 6.26 0.48
C GLU A 87 -5.96 5.50 -0.55
N ALA A 88 -6.29 4.24 -0.84
CA ALA A 88 -5.67 3.49 -1.92
C ALA A 88 -5.88 4.19 -3.27
N LYS A 89 -7.12 4.61 -3.55
CA LYS A 89 -7.47 5.32 -4.79
C LYS A 89 -6.68 6.62 -4.93
N ASP A 90 -6.54 7.40 -3.88
CA ASP A 90 -5.81 8.67 -3.91
C ASP A 90 -4.31 8.45 -4.17
N HIS A 91 -3.70 7.46 -3.52
CA HIS A 91 -2.33 7.09 -3.82
C HIS A 91 -2.16 6.51 -5.23
N PHE A 92 -3.11 5.73 -5.76
CA PHE A 92 -3.06 5.28 -7.15
C PHE A 92 -3.16 6.43 -8.16
N LYS A 93 -3.92 7.49 -7.88
CA LYS A 93 -3.92 8.71 -8.72
C LYS A 93 -2.54 9.35 -8.75
N LEU A 94 -1.88 9.47 -7.59
CA LEU A 94 -0.53 10.03 -7.49
C LEU A 94 0.50 9.13 -8.18
N ALA A 95 0.41 7.81 -7.99
CA ALA A 95 1.27 6.84 -8.67
C ALA A 95 1.18 7.01 -10.19
N ARG A 96 -0.04 7.11 -10.75
CA ARG A 96 -0.23 7.36 -12.19
C ARG A 96 0.31 8.72 -12.62
N LYS A 97 0.08 9.78 -11.83
CA LYS A 97 0.56 11.14 -12.12
C LYS A 97 2.08 11.20 -12.22
N PHE A 98 2.77 10.48 -11.33
CA PHE A 98 4.22 10.47 -11.19
C PHE A 98 4.89 9.21 -11.78
N ALA A 99 4.18 8.48 -12.65
CA ALA A 99 4.69 7.21 -13.16
C ALA A 99 5.93 7.39 -14.07
N ASP A 100 6.11 8.57 -14.69
CA ASP A 100 7.22 8.86 -15.61
C ASP A 100 7.46 7.76 -16.66
N GLY A 101 6.38 7.22 -17.23
CA GLY A 101 6.45 6.13 -18.22
C GLY A 101 6.72 4.74 -17.63
N ASN A 102 6.81 4.59 -16.30
CA ASN A 102 6.93 3.29 -15.64
C ASN A 102 5.70 2.42 -15.92
N LYS A 103 5.89 1.44 -16.82
CA LYS A 103 4.83 0.53 -17.27
C LYS A 103 4.27 -0.33 -16.14
N GLN A 104 5.07 -0.68 -15.13
CA GLN A 104 4.59 -1.46 -13.99
C GLN A 104 3.46 -0.73 -13.24
N ILE A 105 3.51 0.61 -13.20
CA ILE A 105 2.45 1.44 -12.64
C ILE A 105 1.32 1.61 -13.66
N LEU A 106 1.62 2.03 -14.88
CA LEU A 106 0.60 2.40 -15.88
C LEU A 106 -0.26 1.23 -16.36
N GLU A 107 0.27 0.01 -16.27
CA GLU A 107 -0.36 -1.25 -16.68
C GLU A 107 -0.80 -2.11 -15.48
N SER A 108 -0.61 -1.63 -14.24
CA SER A 108 -1.09 -2.32 -13.03
C SER A 108 -2.60 -2.55 -13.10
N LYS A 109 -3.02 -3.80 -12.92
CA LYS A 109 -4.43 -4.18 -12.96
C LYS A 109 -5.17 -3.57 -11.78
N LEU A 110 -4.53 -3.55 -10.61
CA LEU A 110 -5.12 -3.00 -9.40
C LEU A 110 -5.30 -1.48 -9.52
N LEU A 111 -4.28 -0.76 -9.99
CA LEU A 111 -4.38 0.67 -10.27
C LEU A 111 -5.51 0.96 -11.27
N ILE A 112 -5.57 0.22 -12.37
CA ILE A 112 -6.61 0.37 -13.40
C ILE A 112 -8.01 0.15 -12.81
N LYS A 113 -8.18 -0.87 -11.96
CA LYS A 113 -9.44 -1.15 -11.25
C LYS A 113 -9.88 0.02 -10.36
N TYR A 114 -8.97 0.61 -9.57
CA TYR A 114 -9.30 1.74 -8.69
C TYR A 114 -9.65 3.03 -9.43
N LEU A 115 -9.05 3.24 -10.60
CA LEU A 115 -9.21 4.47 -11.37
C LEU A 115 -10.35 4.39 -12.39
N GLY A 116 -11.07 3.27 -12.45
CA GLY A 116 -12.30 3.10 -13.23
C GLY A 116 -12.09 3.24 -14.74
N ARG A 117 -11.25 2.38 -15.33
CA ARG A 117 -11.31 2.16 -16.78
C ARG A 117 -12.50 1.28 -17.14
#